data_AF-A0A2V7SXD6-F1
#
_entry.id   AF-A0A2V7SXD6-F1
#
_cell.length_a   1.000
_cell.length_b   1.000
_cell.length_c   1.000
_cell.angle_alpha   90.00
_cell.angle_beta   90.00
_cell.angle_gamma   90.00
#
_symmetry.space_group_name_H-M   'P 1'
#
loop_
_entity.id
_entity.type
_entity.pdbx_description
1 polymer ?
#
loop_
_entity_poly.entity_id
_entity_poly.type
_entity_poly.pdbx_seq_one_letter_code
_entity_poly.pdbx_strand_id
1 'polypeptide(L)' 'MIADMVAEDAQFVIATHSPILLAYPGARIVSFDELPVRVVEYSELEGVRLVREFLAAPERYLHRILGKD' A
#
# COMPACT_ATOMS: atom_id res chain seq x y z
N MET A 1 -1.07 6.41 20.90
CA MET A 1 -1.17 5.16 20.11
C MET A 1 -0.34 5.33 18.83
N ILE A 2 0.76 4.57 18.68
CA ILE A 2 1.85 4.72 17.68
C ILE A 2 2.45 6.14 17.58
N ALA A 3 1.73 7.14 17.03
CA ALA A 3 2.27 8.49 16.82
C ALA A 3 2.78 9.14 18.11
N ASP A 4 2.01 9.05 19.20
CA ASP A 4 2.44 9.58 20.51
C ASP A 4 3.73 8.92 21.01
N MET A 5 3.88 7.61 20.77
CA MET A 5 5.06 6.86 21.20
C MET A 5 6.27 7.15 20.31
N VAL A 6 6.07 7.36 19.02
CA VAL A 6 7.12 7.86 18.11
C VAL A 6 7.60 9.25 18.55
N ALA A 7 6.69 10.11 19.03
CA ALA A 7 7.05 11.42 19.59
C ALA A 7 7.84 11.31 20.91
N GLU A 8 7.68 10.18 21.63
CA GLU A 8 8.46 9.81 22.81
C GLU A 8 9.69 8.94 22.46
N ASP A 9 10.18 9.00 21.21
CA ASP A 9 11.39 8.32 20.71
C ASP A 9 11.30 6.78 20.65
N ALA A 10 10.08 6.22 20.59
CA ALA A 10 9.88 4.80 20.36
C ALA A 10 9.99 4.43 18.87
N GLN A 11 10.63 3.29 18.58
CA GLN A 11 10.70 2.70 17.24
C GLN A 11 9.78 1.48 17.12
N PHE A 12 9.10 1.36 15.99
CA PHE A 12 8.21 0.23 15.69
C PHE A 12 8.67 -0.53 14.44
N VAL A 13 8.56 -1.86 14.50
CA VAL A 13 8.60 -2.77 13.34
C VAL A 13 7.26 -3.45 13.26
N ILE A 14 6.54 -3.26 12.16
CA ILE A 14 5.16 -3.73 12.00
C ILE A 14 5.10 -4.59 10.72
N ALA A 15 4.74 -5.86 10.86
CA ALA A 15 4.37 -6.71 9.74
C ALA A 15 2.87 -6.58 9.50
N THR A 16 2.47 -6.00 8.36
CA THR A 16 1.07 -5.74 8.06
C THR A 16 0.81 -5.67 6.56
N HIS A 17 -0.40 -6.04 6.14
CA HIS A 17 -0.94 -5.78 4.80
C HIS A 17 -1.91 -4.59 4.77
N SER A 18 -2.14 -3.93 5.92
CA SER A 18 -3.08 -2.81 6.00
C SER A 18 -2.52 -1.59 5.26
N PRO A 19 -3.16 -1.11 4.18
CA PRO A 19 -2.70 0.08 3.46
C PRO A 19 -2.85 1.35 4.30
N ILE A 20 -3.63 1.33 5.38
CA ILE A 20 -3.79 2.47 6.29
C ILE A 20 -2.52 2.64 7.14
N LEU A 21 -1.98 1.54 7.68
CA LEU A 21 -0.75 1.59 8.47
C LEU A 21 0.49 1.80 7.59
N LEU A 22 0.51 1.20 6.39
CA LEU A 22 1.59 1.40 5.42
C LEU A 22 1.66 2.84 4.91
N ALA A 23 0.57 3.60 4.99
CA ALA A 23 0.54 5.03 4.66
C ALA A 23 1.11 5.94 5.76
N TYR A 24 1.63 5.39 6.87
CA TYR A 24 2.15 6.20 7.95
C TYR A 24 3.27 7.14 7.47
N PRO A 25 3.21 8.45 7.74
CA PRO A 25 4.19 9.40 7.24
C PRO A 25 5.62 9.05 7.63
N GLY A 26 6.52 9.01 6.65
CA GLY A 26 7.94 8.70 6.87
C GLY A 26 8.23 7.22 7.14
N ALA A 27 7.24 6.32 7.05
CA ALA A 27 7.48 4.89 7.19
C ALA A 27 8.38 4.36 6.06
N ARG A 28 9.34 3.52 6.41
CA ARG A 28 10.11 2.72 5.44
C ARG A 28 9.36 1.41 5.20
N ILE A 29 8.82 1.24 4.00
CA ILE A 29 8.09 0.03 3.63
C ILE A 29 9.07 -0.97 3.02
N VAL A 30 9.12 -2.17 3.59
CA VAL A 30 9.93 -3.29 3.08
C VAL A 30 8.96 -4.35 2.57
N SER A 31 8.91 -4.56 1.26
CA SER A 31 8.02 -5.54 0.63
C SER A 31 8.69 -6.90 0.54
N PHE A 32 7.92 -7.91 0.92
CA PHE A 32 8.26 -9.34 0.83
C PHE A 32 7.50 -10.03 -0.32
N ASP A 33 6.85 -9.26 -1.20
CA ASP A 33 6.04 -9.80 -2.30
C ASP A 33 6.92 -10.47 -3.39
N GLU A 34 8.18 -10.03 -3.50
CA GLU A 34 9.18 -10.58 -4.41
C GLU A 34 10.50 -10.84 -3.66
N LEU A 35 11.31 -11.76 -4.20
CA LEU A 35 12.68 -11.98 -3.75
C LEU A 35 13.67 -11.43 -4.79
N PRO A 36 14.71 -10.68 -4.38
CA PRO A 36 15.04 -10.31 -3.00
C PRO A 36 14.09 -9.26 -2.42
N VAL A 37 13.95 -9.27 -1.10
CA VAL A 37 13.17 -8.27 -0.34
C VAL A 37 13.69 -6.87 -0.68
N ARG A 38 12.78 -5.92 -0.94
CA ARG A 38 13.16 -4.55 -1.33
C ARG A 38 12.35 -3.49 -0.59
N VAL A 39 12.94 -2.30 -0.48
CA VAL A 39 12.22 -1.11 -0.04
C VAL A 39 11.36 -0.61 -1.20
N VAL A 40 10.12 -0.23 -0.91
CA VAL A 40 9.15 0.26 -1.90
C VAL A 40 8.47 1.52 -1.39
N GLU A 41 8.00 2.36 -2.31
CA GLU A 41 7.13 3.47 -2.00
C GLU A 41 5.69 3.00 -1.77
N TYR A 42 4.92 3.73 -0.97
CA TYR A 42 3.51 3.42 -0.71
C TYR A 42 2.68 3.31 -2.00
N SER A 43 2.98 4.13 -3.00
CA SER A 43 2.31 4.14 -4.30
C SER A 43 2.63 2.93 -5.17
N GLU A 44 3.72 2.21 -4.88
CA GLU A 44 4.10 0.99 -5.61
C GLU A 44 3.38 -0.25 -5.11
N LEU A 45 2.79 -0.20 -3.91
CA LEU A 45 2.05 -1.33 -3.34
C LEU A 45 0.93 -1.76 -4.28
N GLU A 46 0.86 -3.06 -4.58
CA GLU A 46 -0.07 -3.59 -5.59
C GLU A 46 -1.52 -3.18 -5.30
N GLY A 47 -1.98 -3.36 -4.06
CA GLY A 47 -3.34 -2.97 -3.66
C GLY A 47 -3.59 -1.46 -3.80
N VAL A 48 -2.59 -0.63 -3.52
CA VAL A 48 -2.71 0.84 -3.66
C VAL A 48 -2.75 1.24 -5.13
N ARG A 49 -1.88 0.66 -5.96
CA ARG A 49 -1.84 0.89 -7.40
C ARG A 49 -3.14 0.44 -8.06
N LEU A 50 -3.60 -0.77 -7.77
CA LEU A 50 -4.83 -1.33 -8.32
C LEU A 50 -6.05 -0.46 -8.01
N VAL A 51 -6.22 -0.06 -6.75
CA VAL A 51 -7.34 0.79 -6.34
C VAL A 51 -7.24 2.16 -7.02
N ARG A 52 -6.04 2.75 -7.10
CA ARG A 52 -5.83 4.03 -7.80
C ARG A 52 -6.21 3.94 -9.27
N GLU A 53 -5.74 2.92 -9.98
CA GLU A 53 -6.04 2.72 -11.40
C GLU A 53 -7.52 2.45 -11.65
N PHE A 54 -8.15 1.64 -10.78
CA PHE A 54 -9.60 1.40 -10.83
C PHE A 54 -10.38 2.70 -10.67
N LEU A 55 -10.07 3.51 -9.64
CA LEU A 55 -10.76 4.79 -9.40
C LEU A 55 -10.55 5.80 -10.53
N ALA A 56 -9.45 5.70 -11.28
CA ALA A 56 -9.19 6.60 -12.42
C ALA A 56 -10.03 6.26 -13.65
N ALA A 57 -10.42 5.00 -13.84
CA ALA A 57 -11.28 4.58 -14.96
C ALA A 57 -12.07 3.28 -14.65
N PRO A 58 -13.07 3.33 -13.75
CA PRO A 58 -13.80 2.14 -13.29
C PRO A 58 -14.43 1.33 -14.43
N GLU A 59 -14.97 2.02 -15.42
CA GLU A 59 -15.70 1.48 -16.56
C GLU A 59 -14.82 0.55 -17.38
N ARG A 60 -13.54 0.90 -17.59
CA ARG A 60 -12.60 0.05 -18.32
C ARG A 60 -12.41 -1.31 -17.64
N TYR A 61 -12.39 -1.34 -16.31
CA TYR A 61 -12.30 -2.58 -15.54
C TYR A 61 -13.61 -3.35 -15.59
N LEU A 62 -14.75 -2.67 -15.43
CA LEU A 62 -16.07 -3.29 -15.47
C LEU A 62 -16.38 -3.89 -16.85
N HIS A 63 -16.03 -3.22 -17.95
CA HIS A 63 -16.18 -3.76 -19.31
C HIS A 63 -15.45 -5.09 -19.48
N ARG A 64 -14.20 -5.18 -19.02
CA ARG A 64 -13.39 -6.40 -19.06
C ARG A 64 -13.99 -7.53 -18.22
N ILE A 65 -14.51 -7.22 -17.03
CA ILE A 65 -15.10 -8.25 -16.13
C ILE A 65 -16.47 -8.71 -16.63
N LEU A 66 -17.27 -7.79 -17.19
CA LEU A 66 -18.63 -8.07 -17.64
C LEU A 66 -18.70 -8.59 -19.09
N GLY A 67 -17.57 -8.73 -19.78
CA GLY A 67 -17.50 -9.27 -21.14
C GLY A 67 -18.22 -8.41 -22.19
N LYS A 68 -18.26 -7.09 -21.98
CA LYS A 68 -18.85 -6.12 -22.90
C LYS A 68 -17.74 -5.47 -23.73
N ASP A 69 -17.15 -6.25 -24.64
CA ASP A 69 -16.32 -5.76 -25.74
C ASP A 69 -17.18 -5.50 -26.98
#